data_AF-A0A817RJV5-F1
#
_entry.id   AF-A0A817RJV5-F1
#
_cell.length_a   1.000
_cell.length_b   1.000
_cell.length_c   1.000
_cell.angle_alpha   90.00
_cell.angle_beta   90.00
_cell.angle_gamma   90.00
#
_symmetry.space_group_name_H-M   'P 1'
#
loop_
_entity.id
_entity.type
_entity.pdbx_description
1 polymer ?
#
loop_
_entity_poly.entity_id
_entity_poly.type
_entity_poly.pdbx_seq_one_letter_code
_entity_poly.pdbx_strand_id
1 'polypeptide(L)'
;MPSYEGYIYTLERKNDAKLIFLCPNRDCKGRCHTNPTMDVIVSAPTEHCHAPKPDLVPVLELKNKIKSRAAETEESSSTVLHSAMRSFPLDAAGQLLQSETLLRTIRRQHQGPPMNSNNQLSDHLKQIDRGENFVLHEDEKLIILPPRRSFQY
;
A
#
# COMPACT_ATOMS: atom_id res chain seq x y z
N MET A 1 6.09 0.01 6.00
CA MET A 1 4.98 0.15 6.95
C MET A 1 5.56 -0.17 8.32
N PRO A 2 5.63 0.79 9.25
CA PRO A 2 6.33 0.56 10.50
C PRO A 2 5.59 -0.45 11.37
N SER A 3 6.35 -1.40 11.90
CA SER A 3 5.98 -2.29 12.99
C SER A 3 6.84 -1.96 14.21
N TYR A 4 6.27 -2.06 15.40
CA TYR A 4 6.99 -1.87 16.66
C TYR A 4 6.32 -2.73 17.74
N GLU A 5 7.10 -3.50 18.49
CA GLU A 5 6.61 -4.43 19.55
C GLU A 5 5.44 -5.34 19.10
N GLY A 6 5.46 -5.80 17.85
CA GLY A 6 4.41 -6.67 17.30
C GLY A 6 3.11 -5.94 16.96
N TYR A 7 3.04 -4.62 17.13
CA TYR A 7 2.00 -3.76 16.62
C TYR A 7 2.35 -3.22 15.25
N ILE A 8 1.30 -2.95 14.49
CA ILE A 8 1.37 -2.44 13.14
C ILE A 8 0.82 -1.01 13.15
N TYR A 9 1.48 -0.10 12.45
CA TYR A 9 1.05 1.29 12.37
C TYR A 9 0.96 1.80 10.93
N THR A 10 0.12 2.81 10.74
CA THR A 10 -0.08 3.55 9.48
C THR A 10 0.29 5.01 9.70
N LEU A 11 0.91 5.65 8.70
CA LEU A 11 1.28 7.06 8.78
C LEU A 11 0.02 7.93 8.86
N GLU A 12 -0.09 8.72 9.93
CA GLU A 12 -1.17 9.68 10.16
C GLU A 12 -0.75 11.08 9.69
N ARG A 13 0.43 11.52 10.14
CA ARG A 13 0.93 12.88 9.90
C ARG A 13 2.44 12.88 9.75
N LYS A 14 2.95 13.72 8.87
CA LYS A 14 4.37 14.00 8.68
C LYS A 14 4.62 15.49 8.87
N ASN A 15 5.58 15.80 9.74
CA ASN A 15 6.12 17.15 9.94
C ASN A 15 7.64 17.10 9.76
N ASP A 16 8.30 18.25 9.66
CA ASP A 16 9.77 18.32 9.51
C ASP A 16 10.53 17.72 10.69
N ALA A 17 9.93 17.74 11.89
CA ALA A 17 10.56 17.24 13.10
C ALA A 17 10.25 15.76 13.42
N LYS A 18 9.11 15.23 12.96
CA LYS A 18 8.65 13.88 13.33
C LYS A 18 7.60 13.31 12.39
N LEU A 19 7.49 11.99 12.41
CA LEU A 19 6.42 11.21 11.81
C LEU A 19 5.51 10.68 12.92
N ILE A 20 4.21 10.81 12.72
CA ILE A 20 3.18 10.32 13.63
C ILE A 20 2.47 9.15 12.95
N PHE A 21 2.47 8.00 13.61
CA PHE A 21 1.82 6.80 13.15
C PHE A 21 0.70 6.39 14.12
N LEU A 22 -0.40 5.88 13.58
CA LEU A 22 -1.55 5.38 14.34
C LEU A 22 -1.78 3.90 14.10
N CYS A 23 -2.40 3.25 15.08
CA CYS A 23 -2.88 1.88 14.92
C CYS A 23 -4.02 1.83 13.88
N PRO A 24 -3.99 0.92 12.89
CA PRO A 24 -5.04 0.83 11.87
C PRO A 24 -6.39 0.35 12.41
N ASN A 25 -6.45 -0.20 13.63
CA ASN A 25 -7.69 -0.58 14.27
C ASN A 25 -8.45 0.69 14.71
N ARG A 26 -9.67 0.89 14.19
CA ARG A 26 -10.49 2.10 14.41
C ARG A 26 -10.82 2.33 15.88
N ASP A 27 -10.95 1.25 16.65
CA ASP A 27 -11.29 1.33 18.08
C ASP A 27 -10.04 1.52 18.96
N CYS A 28 -8.84 1.50 18.36
CA CYS A 28 -7.57 1.64 19.06
C CYS A 28 -6.98 3.04 18.92
N LYS A 29 -6.52 3.61 20.03
CA LYS A 29 -5.88 4.94 20.09
C LYS A 29 -4.34 4.86 20.16
N GLY A 30 -3.79 3.71 19.77
CA GLY A 30 -2.36 3.43 19.79
C GLY A 30 -1.64 4.32 18.77
N ARG A 31 -0.57 4.98 19.20
CA ARG A 31 0.25 5.90 18.40
C ARG A 31 1.72 5.68 18.66
N CYS A 32 2.52 5.87 17.63
CA CYS A 32 3.97 5.85 17.71
C CYS A 32 4.52 7.08 16.98
N HIS A 33 5.49 7.77 17.59
CA HIS A 33 6.14 8.92 16.99
C HIS A 33 7.61 8.62 16.74
N THR A 34 8.05 8.78 15.50
CA THR A 34 9.46 8.62 15.13
C THR A 34 10.03 9.92 14.61
N ASN A 35 11.36 10.00 14.51
CA ASN A 35 12.01 11.05 13.74
C ASN A 35 11.72 10.87 12.23
N PRO A 36 12.05 11.85 11.37
CA PRO A 36 11.80 11.77 9.93
C PRO A 36 12.50 10.61 9.22
N THR A 37 13.62 10.11 9.77
CA THR A 37 14.36 8.96 9.22
C THR A 37 13.85 7.61 9.72
N MET A 38 12.90 7.60 10.67
CA MET A 38 12.32 6.40 11.30
C MET A 38 13.30 5.57 12.16
N ASP A 39 14.47 6.11 12.49
CA ASP A 39 15.50 5.41 13.26
C ASP A 39 15.30 5.52 14.77
N VAL A 40 14.59 6.56 15.23
CA VAL A 40 14.45 6.88 16.65
C VAL A 40 13.00 7.16 17.00
N ILE A 41 12.52 6.55 18.08
CA ILE A 41 11.24 6.86 18.70
C ILE A 41 11.40 8.16 19.51
N VAL A 42 10.65 9.20 19.09
CA VAL A 42 10.77 10.55 19.65
C VAL A 42 9.92 10.72 20.92
N SER A 43 8.94 9.84 21.13
CA SER A 43 8.15 9.77 22.36
C SER A 43 7.64 8.36 22.60
N ALA A 44 7.49 7.97 23.86
CA ALA A 44 6.94 6.67 24.26
C ALA A 44 5.64 6.37 23.48
N PRO A 45 5.52 5.18 22.86
CA PRO A 45 4.28 4.77 22.20
C PRO A 45 3.11 4.73 23.17
N THR A 46 1.91 5.07 22.70
CA THR A 46 0.71 4.98 23.53
C THR A 46 0.20 3.55 23.61
N GLU A 47 -0.47 3.22 24.71
CA GLU A 47 -1.01 1.88 24.94
C GLU A 47 -2.09 1.51 23.90
N HIS A 48 -2.14 0.20 23.61
CA HIS A 48 -3.14 -0.41 22.73
C HIS A 48 -4.23 -1.09 23.54
N CYS A 49 -5.46 -1.07 23.03
CA CYS A 49 -6.61 -1.76 23.64
C CYS A 49 -6.79 -3.20 23.12
N HIS A 50 -5.78 -3.75 22.44
CA HIS A 50 -5.80 -5.08 21.86
C HIS A 50 -4.41 -5.71 21.93
N ALA A 51 -4.34 -7.03 21.86
CA ALA A 51 -3.08 -7.76 21.83
C ALA A 51 -2.26 -7.45 20.55
N PRO A 52 -0.92 -7.56 20.63
CA PRO A 52 -0.05 -7.46 19.45
C PRO A 52 -0.30 -8.63 18.49
N LYS A 53 0.05 -8.44 17.22
CA LYS A 53 -0.11 -9.45 16.15
C LYS A 53 1.22 -9.60 15.39
N PRO A 54 2.26 -10.15 16.03
CA PRO A 54 3.60 -10.24 15.44
C PRO A 54 3.61 -11.04 14.14
N ASP A 55 2.80 -12.10 14.04
CA ASP A 55 2.73 -12.96 12.85
C ASP A 55 2.27 -12.23 11.58
N LEU A 56 1.56 -11.11 11.72
CA LEU A 56 1.10 -10.31 10.57
C LEU A 56 2.20 -9.38 10.02
N VAL A 57 3.21 -9.05 10.83
CA VAL A 57 4.33 -8.19 10.42
C VAL A 57 5.08 -8.77 9.22
N PRO A 58 5.61 -10.01 9.26
CA PRO A 58 6.33 -10.58 8.12
C PRO A 58 5.43 -10.77 6.89
N VAL A 59 4.13 -11.04 7.06
CA VAL A 59 3.18 -11.14 5.94
C VAL A 59 3.05 -9.81 5.21
N LEU A 60 2.97 -8.71 5.95
CA LEU A 60 2.86 -7.36 5.38
C LEU A 60 4.18 -6.92 4.72
N GLU A 61 5.31 -7.24 5.34
CA GLU A 61 6.64 -7.00 4.76
C GLU A 61 6.83 -7.77 3.46
N LEU A 62 6.45 -9.06 3.43
CA LEU A 62 6.48 -9.88 2.22
C LEU A 62 5.63 -9.24 1.12
N LYS A 63 4.41 -8.82 1.45
CA LYS A 63 3.51 -8.19 0.47
C LYS A 63 4.10 -6.89 -0.08
N ASN A 64 4.71 -6.06 0.76
CA ASN A 64 5.37 -4.83 0.32
C ASN A 64 6.58 -5.15 -0.56
N LYS A 65 7.42 -6.12 -0.18
CA LYS A 65 8.56 -6.58 -0.97
C LYS A 65 8.15 -7.09 -2.34
N ILE A 66 7.10 -7.91 -2.41
CA ILE A 66 6.54 -8.42 -3.66
C ILE A 66 6.05 -7.26 -4.54
N LYS A 67 5.32 -6.29 -3.96
CA LYS A 67 4.81 -5.13 -4.69
C LYS A 67 5.92 -4.26 -5.24
N SER A 68 6.90 -3.86 -4.41
CA SER A 68 8.02 -3.03 -4.83
C SER A 68 8.83 -3.71 -5.94
N ARG A 69 9.18 -4.99 -5.75
CA ARG A 69 9.92 -5.74 -6.78
C ARG A 69 9.14 -5.90 -8.08
N ALA A 70 7.83 -6.17 -8.00
CA ALA A 70 6.99 -6.26 -9.19
C ALA A 70 6.82 -4.92 -9.91
N ALA A 71 6.93 -3.79 -9.20
CA ALA A 71 6.90 -2.47 -9.81
C ALA A 71 8.25 -2.06 -10.42
N GLU A 72 9.36 -2.57 -9.87
CA GLU A 72 10.72 -2.21 -10.25
C GLU A 72 11.34 -3.15 -11.31
N THR A 73 10.74 -4.33 -11.55
CA THR A 73 11.34 -5.38 -12.40
C THR A 73 10.32 -6.01 -13.34
N GLU A 74 10.81 -6.49 -14.49
CA GLU A 74 10.04 -7.25 -15.50
C GLU A 74 10.13 -8.77 -15.29
N GLU A 75 10.54 -9.22 -14.10
CA GLU A 75 10.68 -10.63 -13.78
C GLU A 75 9.35 -11.37 -13.85
N SER A 76 9.35 -12.67 -14.17
CA SER A 76 8.11 -13.45 -14.14
C SER A 76 7.48 -13.47 -12.74
N SER A 77 6.14 -13.49 -12.67
CA SER A 77 5.44 -13.49 -11.38
C SER A 77 5.84 -14.66 -10.47
N SER A 78 6.13 -15.82 -11.06
CA SER A 78 6.61 -17.00 -10.33
C SER A 78 8.00 -16.75 -9.73
N THR A 79 8.91 -16.13 -10.48
CA THR A 79 10.26 -15.79 -10.01
C THR A 79 10.21 -14.84 -8.81
N VAL A 80 9.41 -13.77 -8.93
CA VAL A 80 9.22 -12.78 -7.85
C VAL A 80 8.68 -13.47 -6.60
N LEU A 81 7.64 -14.31 -6.75
CA LEU A 81 7.03 -15.01 -5.62
C LEU A 81 7.98 -16.01 -4.96
N HIS A 82 8.63 -16.90 -5.73
CA HIS A 82 9.55 -17.90 -5.18
C HIS A 82 10.74 -17.27 -4.47
N SER A 83 11.29 -16.19 -5.03
CA SER A 83 12.39 -15.46 -4.40
C SER A 83 11.96 -14.80 -3.08
N ALA A 84 10.76 -14.20 -3.04
CA ALA A 84 10.24 -13.57 -1.84
C ALA A 84 9.91 -14.60 -0.74
N MET A 85 9.36 -15.77 -1.12
CA MET A 85 9.01 -16.86 -0.21
C MET A 85 10.22 -17.52 0.45
N ARG A 86 11.39 -17.53 -0.19
CA ARG A 86 12.60 -18.17 0.34
C ARG A 86 13.07 -17.57 1.67
N SER A 87 12.80 -16.29 1.89
CA SER A 87 13.16 -15.57 3.11
C SER A 87 11.99 -15.44 4.10
N PHE A 88 10.88 -16.13 3.89
CA PHE A 88 9.69 -15.98 4.72
C PHE A 88 9.76 -16.89 5.97
N PRO A 89 9.46 -16.38 7.17
CA PRO A 89 9.62 -17.15 8.40
C PRO A 89 8.48 -18.17 8.58
N LEU A 90 8.83 -19.36 9.09
CA LEU A 90 7.92 -20.51 9.15
C LEU A 90 6.81 -20.36 10.19
N ASP A 91 7.09 -19.66 11.29
CA ASP A 91 6.15 -19.36 12.36
C ASP A 91 4.96 -18.50 11.90
N ALA A 92 5.20 -17.58 10.96
CA ALA A 92 4.16 -16.75 10.35
C ALA A 92 3.46 -17.39 9.13
N ALA A 93 3.85 -18.61 8.73
CA ALA A 93 3.34 -19.24 7.51
C ALA A 93 1.82 -19.47 7.54
N GLY A 94 1.25 -19.69 8.73
CA GLY A 94 -0.20 -19.85 8.90
C GLY A 94 -1.03 -18.60 8.55
N GLN A 95 -0.41 -17.41 8.53
CA GLN A 95 -1.08 -16.14 8.20
C GLN A 95 -0.91 -15.74 6.73
N LEU A 96 -0.21 -16.55 5.92
CA LEU A 96 0.03 -16.25 4.52
C LEU A 96 -1.24 -16.37 3.68
N LEU A 97 -1.35 -15.43 2.73
CA LEU A 97 -2.31 -15.54 1.65
C LEU A 97 -1.92 -16.71 0.74
N GLN A 98 -2.93 -17.33 0.11
CA GLN A 98 -2.71 -18.35 -0.91
C GLN A 98 -1.83 -17.81 -2.05
N SER A 99 -0.95 -18.66 -2.56
CA SER A 99 0.02 -18.31 -3.62
C SER A 99 -0.64 -17.68 -4.85
N GLU A 100 -1.83 -18.14 -5.24
CA GLU A 100 -2.59 -17.58 -6.36
C GLU A 100 -2.97 -16.10 -6.13
N THR A 101 -3.34 -15.74 -4.89
CA THR A 101 -3.66 -14.35 -4.54
C THR A 101 -2.42 -13.45 -4.64
N LEU A 102 -1.26 -13.97 -4.24
CA LEU A 102 0.02 -13.27 -4.37
C LEU A 102 0.41 -13.08 -5.84
N LEU A 103 0.28 -14.12 -6.67
CA LEU A 103 0.52 -14.03 -8.12
C LEU A 103 -0.39 -13.01 -8.79
N ARG A 104 -1.68 -12.99 -8.43
CA ARG A 104 -2.63 -11.99 -8.94
C ARG A 104 -2.23 -10.57 -8.54
N THR A 105 -1.67 -10.38 -7.35
CA THR A 105 -1.15 -9.09 -6.91
C THR A 105 0.01 -8.63 -7.79
N ILE A 106 0.94 -9.53 -8.11
CA ILE A 106 2.10 -9.25 -8.98
C ILE A 106 1.64 -8.86 -10.38
N ARG A 107 0.75 -9.67 -10.99
CA ARG A 107 0.21 -9.38 -12.33
C ARG A 107 -0.45 -8.01 -12.42
N ARG A 108 -1.17 -7.60 -11.37
CA ARG A 108 -1.78 -6.26 -11.29
C ARG A 108 -0.76 -5.13 -11.17
N GLN A 109 0.42 -5.37 -10.59
CA GLN A 109 1.49 -4.37 -10.56
C GLN A 109 2.15 -4.23 -11.93
N HIS A 110 2.39 -5.33 -12.66
CA HIS A 110 2.95 -5.27 -14.02
C HIS A 110 1.97 -4.61 -15.00
N GLN A 111 0.68 -4.88 -14.85
CA GLN A 111 -0.39 -4.23 -15.62
C GLN A 111 -0.69 -2.83 -15.07
N GLY A 112 0.33 -2.01 -14.83
CA GLY A 112 0.14 -0.58 -14.52
C GLY A 112 -0.89 0.05 -15.47
N PRO A 113 -1.61 1.11 -15.06
CA PRO A 113 -2.63 1.72 -15.90
C PRO A 113 -2.04 1.94 -17.31
N PRO A 114 -2.74 1.54 -18.39
CA PRO A 114 -2.19 1.63 -19.74
C PRO A 114 -1.96 3.11 -20.06
N MET A 115 -0.71 3.52 -19.88
CA MET A 115 -0.21 4.83 -20.19
C MET A 115 0.23 4.81 -21.65
N ASN A 116 -0.15 5.84 -22.40
CA ASN A 116 0.38 6.08 -23.73
C ASN A 116 1.87 6.46 -23.64
N SER A 117 2.52 6.62 -24.79
CA SER A 117 3.94 7.00 -24.92
C SER A 117 4.34 8.29 -24.18
N ASN A 118 3.36 9.08 -23.71
CA ASN A 118 3.54 10.32 -22.97
C ASN A 118 3.13 10.20 -21.49
N ASN A 119 3.09 8.98 -20.91
CA ASN A 119 2.64 8.73 -19.54
C ASN A 119 1.20 9.22 -19.24
N GLN A 120 0.35 9.31 -20.27
CA GLN A 120 -1.02 9.81 -20.14
C GLN A 120 -2.01 8.66 -20.33
N LEU A 121 -3.16 8.66 -19.63
CA LEU A 121 -4.20 7.66 -19.90
C LEU A 121 -4.62 7.72 -21.37
N SER A 122 -4.88 6.56 -21.98
CA SER A 122 -5.45 6.51 -23.32
C SER A 122 -6.80 7.25 -23.39
N ASP A 123 -7.04 8.02 -24.45
CA ASP A 123 -8.26 8.85 -24.60
C ASP A 123 -9.56 8.03 -24.52
N HIS A 124 -9.55 6.78 -24.99
CA HIS A 124 -10.71 5.88 -24.85
C HIS A 124 -11.03 5.55 -23.38
N LEU A 125 -10.02 5.57 -22.51
CA LEU A 125 -10.19 5.34 -21.08
C LEU A 125 -10.55 6.61 -20.31
N LYS A 126 -10.61 7.78 -20.97
CA LYS A 126 -11.07 9.04 -20.37
C LYS A 126 -12.57 9.25 -20.56
N GLN A 127 -13.23 8.42 -21.36
CA GLN A 127 -14.64 8.54 -21.68
C GLN A 127 -15.49 7.59 -20.83
N ILE A 128 -16.61 8.08 -20.31
CA ILE A 128 -17.69 7.22 -19.78
C ILE A 128 -18.57 6.71 -20.92
N ASP A 129 -19.44 5.72 -20.67
CA ASP A 129 -20.36 5.13 -21.66
C ASP A 129 -21.24 6.13 -22.44
N ARG A 130 -21.33 7.39 -21.98
CA ARG A 130 -22.04 8.49 -22.64
C ARG A 130 -21.16 9.35 -23.55
N GLY A 131 -19.88 9.04 -23.69
CA GLY A 131 -18.90 9.81 -24.47
C GLY A 131 -18.35 11.05 -23.75
N GLU A 132 -18.67 11.25 -22.47
CA GLU A 132 -18.18 12.40 -21.68
C GLU A 132 -16.81 12.11 -21.07
N ASN A 133 -15.90 13.10 -21.11
CA ASN A 133 -14.61 12.98 -20.44
C ASN A 133 -14.76 13.13 -18.93
N PHE A 134 -14.31 12.13 -18.16
CA PHE A 134 -14.39 12.16 -16.69
C PHE A 134 -13.08 12.58 -16.01
N VAL A 135 -12.06 12.94 -16.79
CA VAL A 135 -10.78 13.40 -16.26
C VAL A 135 -10.72 14.93 -16.30
N LEU A 136 -10.62 15.57 -15.13
CA LEU A 136 -10.47 17.03 -15.02
C LEU A 136 -9.00 17.45 -15.09
N HIS A 137 -8.09 16.62 -14.56
CA HIS A 137 -6.66 16.91 -14.52
C HIS A 137 -5.86 15.60 -14.43
N GLU A 138 -4.82 15.49 -15.26
CA GLU A 138 -3.83 14.43 -15.28
C GLU A 138 -2.46 15.03 -14.99
N ASP A 139 -1.85 14.59 -13.89
CA ASP A 139 -0.43 14.79 -13.57
C ASP A 139 0.19 13.40 -13.34
N GLU A 140 1.52 13.28 -13.44
CA GLU A 140 2.29 12.03 -13.33
C GLU A 140 1.98 11.21 -12.06
N LYS A 141 1.38 11.85 -11.04
CA LYS A 141 1.07 11.26 -9.73
C LYS A 141 -0.39 11.41 -9.29
N LEU A 142 -1.22 12.15 -10.02
CA LEU A 142 -2.55 12.53 -9.55
C LEU A 142 -3.56 12.55 -10.71
N ILE A 143 -4.65 11.80 -10.55
CA ILE A 143 -5.81 11.85 -11.44
C ILE A 143 -6.97 12.43 -10.65
N ILE A 144 -7.46 13.60 -11.05
CA ILE A 144 -8.61 14.26 -10.41
C ILE A 144 -9.88 13.89 -11.18
N LEU A 145 -10.81 13.22 -10.49
CA LEU A 145 -12.13 12.84 -11.03
C LEU A 145 -13.22 13.78 -10.48
N PRO A 146 -14.19 14.21 -11.29
CA PRO A 146 -15.29 15.02 -10.82
C PRO A 146 -16.18 14.22 -9.84
N PRO A 147 -16.70 14.83 -8.77
CA PRO A 147 -17.74 14.22 -7.96
C PRO A 147 -19.00 14.04 -8.82
N ARG A 148 -19.66 12.88 -8.69
CA ARG A 148 -20.98 12.62 -9.28
C ARG A 148 -21.96 13.70 -8.82
N ARG A 149 -22.21 14.69 -9.67
CA ARG A 149 -23.29 15.66 -9.49
C ARG A 149 -24.59 14.99 -9.94
N SER A 150 -25.30 14.36 -9.01
CA SER A 150 -26.72 14.09 -9.19
C SER A 150 -27.48 15.40 -8.99
N PHE A 151 -27.60 16.21 -10.04
CA PHE A 151 -28.64 17.23 -10.11
C PHE A 151 -29.88 16.57 -10.71
N GLN A 152 -30.88 16.33 -9.86
CA GLN A 152 -32.25 16.10 -10.29
C GLN A 152 -32.91 17.47 -10.53
N TYR A 153 -33.42 17.63 -11.74
CA TYR A 153 -34.37 18.61 -12.30
C TYR A 153 -34.15 20.10 -12.03
#